data_AF-A0A957FNI5-F1
#
_entry.id   AF-A0A957FNI5-F1
#
_cell.length_a   1.000
_cell.length_b   1.000
_cell.length_c   1.000
_cell.angle_alpha   90.00
_cell.angle_beta   90.00
_cell.angle_gamma   90.00
#
_symmetry.space_group_name_H-M   'P 1'
#
loop_
_entity.id
_entity.type
_entity.pdbx_description
1 polymer ?
#
loop_
_entity_poly.entity_id
_entity_poly.type
_entity_poly.pdbx_seq_one_letter_code
_entity_poly.pdbx_strand_id
1 'polypeptide(L)'
;MFFYHNAQTLIEKGAGPFFYLPKLESHLEARWWNDVFVMAQDELGIPQGTIKATVLIETIMAAFEMDEILYELREHSAGLNAGRWDYIFSCIKKFRNQPDFIMPDRSQITMLVPFMHSYAELLIKTCHKRGAHAMGGMSAFIPNRREPEVTRAALAKVTADKERESQAGHDGTWVAHPDLVPMVRKIFEDNLAHHPNQIKRQRDDVNITAVDLMNWDVSGGQITEEGLRTNINVGLLYIESWLRGTGAAALYNLMEDTATAEISRAQVWQWIHHPQGKLNDGRDITANLVREMIAEELDSIEDMLGTEAFRAGQFQRARTLFDKVATSDEFIDFLTLPGYKMLG
;
A
#
# COMPACT_ATOMS: atom_id res chain seq x y z
N MET A 1 5.97 13.91 20.28
CA MET A 1 6.45 12.70 21.00
C MET A 1 7.75 12.15 20.41
N PHE A 2 7.76 11.54 19.21
CA PHE A 2 8.98 10.91 18.67
C PHE A 2 10.16 11.90 18.53
N PHE A 3 9.97 13.01 17.82
CA PHE A 3 11.02 14.02 17.63
C PHE A 3 11.55 14.55 18.98
N TYR A 4 10.66 15.12 19.79
CA TYR A 4 10.99 15.73 21.08
C TYR A 4 11.81 14.81 22.01
N HIS A 5 11.44 13.53 22.13
CA HIS A 5 12.12 12.63 23.07
C HIS A 5 13.40 12.00 22.52
N ASN A 6 13.60 11.97 21.20
CA ASN A 6 14.65 11.15 20.60
C ASN A 6 15.66 11.92 19.74
N ALA A 7 15.32 13.12 19.25
CA ALA A 7 16.13 13.83 18.26
C ALA A 7 17.59 14.01 18.71
N GLN A 8 17.81 14.55 19.90
CA GLN A 8 19.15 14.79 20.45
C GLN A 8 19.97 13.49 20.54
N THR A 9 19.40 12.45 21.16
CA THR A 9 20.05 11.13 21.30
C THR A 9 20.38 10.49 19.95
N LEU A 10 19.52 10.66 18.93
CA LEU A 10 19.76 10.12 17.58
C LEU A 10 20.93 10.85 16.92
N ILE A 11 20.96 12.18 17.02
CA ILE A 11 22.04 13.03 16.48
C ILE A 11 23.38 12.67 17.12
N GLU A 12 23.44 12.55 18.45
CA GLU A 12 24.65 12.21 19.20
C GLU A 12 25.24 10.84 18.81
N LYS A 13 24.39 9.92 18.33
CA LYS A 13 24.80 8.60 17.84
C LYS A 13 25.18 8.58 16.35
N GLY A 14 25.18 9.73 15.67
CA GLY A 14 25.46 9.83 14.23
C GLY A 14 24.30 9.40 13.34
N ALA A 15 23.08 9.30 13.89
CA ALA A 15 21.85 9.12 13.15
C ALA A 15 21.08 10.46 13.07
N GLY A 16 19.79 10.41 12.74
CA GLY A 16 18.92 11.58 12.76
C GLY A 16 17.45 11.21 13.00
N PRO A 17 16.60 12.21 13.30
CA PRO A 17 15.16 12.02 13.41
C PRO A 17 14.54 11.79 12.04
N PHE A 18 14.29 10.53 11.69
CA PHE A 18 13.81 10.11 10.38
C PHE A 18 12.33 9.74 10.40
N PHE A 19 11.61 10.11 9.34
CA PHE A 19 10.16 9.91 9.20
C PHE A 19 9.80 9.26 7.87
N TYR A 20 8.69 8.53 7.87
CA TYR A 20 7.93 8.20 6.66
C TYR A 20 6.62 8.98 6.68
N LEU A 21 6.30 9.64 5.56
CA LEU A 21 5.08 10.45 5.41
C LEU A 21 4.10 9.73 4.49
N PRO A 22 3.00 9.15 5.03
CA PRO A 22 2.04 8.39 4.26
C PRO A 22 0.95 9.28 3.66
N LYS A 23 0.31 8.80 2.59
CA LYS A 23 -0.98 9.29 2.05
C LYS A 23 -1.08 10.78 1.72
N LEU A 24 0.04 11.44 1.37
CA LEU A 24 -0.02 12.79 0.82
C LEU A 24 -0.80 12.78 -0.50
N GLU A 25 -1.62 13.80 -0.74
CA GLU A 25 -2.36 14.01 -1.98
C GLU A 25 -1.91 15.27 -2.73
N SER A 26 -1.09 16.14 -2.12
CA SER A 26 -0.57 17.35 -2.79
C SER A 26 0.80 17.79 -2.26
N HIS A 27 1.58 18.47 -3.11
CA HIS A 27 2.78 19.21 -2.72
C HIS A 27 2.50 20.28 -1.64
N LEU A 28 1.28 20.81 -1.55
CA LEU A 28 0.94 21.75 -0.47
C LEU A 28 0.92 21.07 0.92
N GLU A 29 0.59 19.78 0.97
CA GLU A 29 0.71 18.99 2.20
C GLU A 29 2.19 18.71 2.51
N ALA A 30 3.01 18.51 1.49
CA ALA A 30 4.47 18.42 1.64
C ALA A 30 5.06 19.74 2.18
N ARG A 31 4.59 20.90 1.70
CA ARG A 31 4.96 22.21 2.24
C ARG A 31 4.55 22.35 3.70
N TRP A 32 3.34 21.94 4.05
CA TRP A 32 2.89 21.96 5.43
C TRP A 32 3.79 21.10 6.34
N TRP A 33 4.20 19.91 5.87
CA TRP A 33 5.18 19.09 6.59
C TRP A 33 6.54 19.77 6.73
N ASN A 34 7.01 20.44 5.68
CA ASN A 34 8.22 21.25 5.75
C ASN A 34 8.12 22.32 6.85
N ASP A 35 7.01 23.06 6.91
CA ASP A 35 6.80 24.10 7.93
C ASP A 35 6.77 23.51 9.35
N VAL A 36 6.16 22.33 9.53
CA VAL A 36 6.19 21.59 10.79
C VAL A 36 7.62 21.20 11.19
N PHE A 37 8.43 20.73 10.25
CA PHE A 37 9.82 20.37 10.51
C PHE A 37 10.69 21.58 10.86
N VAL A 38 10.52 22.68 10.12
CA VAL A 38 11.21 23.95 10.38
C VAL A 38 10.91 24.41 11.80
N MET A 39 9.62 24.53 12.15
CA MET A 39 9.20 24.96 13.48
C MET A 39 9.72 24.04 14.59
N ALA A 40 9.63 22.71 14.42
CA ALA A 40 10.09 21.76 15.42
C ALA A 40 11.60 21.87 15.67
N GLN A 41 12.39 22.05 14.61
CA GLN A 41 13.84 22.22 14.70
C GLN A 41 14.20 23.54 15.38
N ASP A 42 13.52 24.63 15.04
CA ASP A 42 13.73 25.95 15.68
C ASP A 42 13.41 25.90 17.18
N GLU A 43 12.29 25.29 17.56
CA GLU A 43 11.85 25.18 18.97
C GLU A 43 12.86 24.41 19.84
N LEU A 44 13.54 23.41 19.28
CA LEU A 44 14.54 22.61 20.00
C LEU A 44 15.99 23.05 19.75
N GLY A 45 16.20 24.13 18.99
CA GLY A 45 17.54 24.60 18.64
C GLY A 45 18.35 23.61 17.80
N ILE A 46 17.67 22.78 17.00
CA ILE A 46 18.27 21.78 16.11
C ILE A 46 18.49 22.43 14.73
N PRO A 47 19.63 22.21 14.04
CA PRO A 47 19.86 22.79 12.72
C PRO A 47 18.82 22.39 11.67
N GLN A 48 18.47 23.31 10.78
CA GLN A 48 17.56 23.04 9.65
C GLN A 48 18.12 21.94 8.73
N GLY A 49 17.22 21.09 8.21
CA GLY A 49 17.59 19.94 7.39
C GLY A 49 18.10 18.72 8.18
N THR A 50 18.02 18.73 9.51
CA THR A 50 18.38 17.58 10.37
C THR A 50 17.33 16.48 10.33
N ILE A 51 16.05 16.86 10.33
CA ILE A 51 14.93 15.96 10.05
C ILE A 51 15.06 15.47 8.61
N LYS A 52 14.90 14.16 8.41
CA LYS A 52 14.75 13.58 7.06
C LYS A 52 13.47 12.77 6.94
N ALA A 53 12.81 12.89 5.80
CA ALA A 53 11.52 12.28 5.53
C ALA A 53 11.51 11.61 4.16
N THR A 54 11.03 10.36 4.13
CA THR A 54 10.69 9.67 2.88
C THR A 54 9.18 9.71 2.68
N VAL A 55 8.71 10.19 1.53
CA VAL A 55 7.27 10.30 1.25
C VAL A 55 6.80 9.06 0.50
N LEU A 56 5.70 8.45 0.93
CA LEU A 56 5.04 7.37 0.17
C LEU A 56 4.19 8.01 -0.92
N ILE A 57 4.50 7.76 -2.19
CA ILE A 57 3.64 8.18 -3.30
C ILE A 57 2.57 7.12 -3.49
N GLU A 58 1.71 6.98 -2.50
CA GLU A 58 0.69 5.94 -2.44
C GLU A 58 -0.72 6.49 -2.68
N THR A 59 -0.81 7.67 -3.27
CA THR A 59 -2.06 8.25 -3.78
C THR A 59 -1.88 8.62 -5.24
N ILE A 60 -2.94 8.47 -6.03
CA ILE A 60 -2.92 8.81 -7.46
C ILE A 60 -2.63 10.29 -7.69
N MET A 61 -3.10 11.18 -6.79
CA MET A 61 -2.85 12.61 -6.89
C MET A 61 -1.36 12.95 -6.71
N ALA A 62 -0.70 12.34 -5.71
CA ALA A 62 0.72 12.55 -5.48
C ALA A 62 1.61 12.07 -6.64
N ALA A 63 1.16 11.10 -7.44
CA ALA A 63 1.92 10.67 -8.61
C ALA A 63 2.03 11.76 -9.70
N PHE A 64 1.12 12.74 -9.73
CA PHE A 64 1.21 13.89 -10.63
C PHE A 64 2.05 15.03 -10.08
N GLU A 65 2.40 15.00 -8.78
CA GLU A 65 3.07 16.10 -8.08
C GLU A 65 4.39 15.66 -7.42
N MET A 66 4.99 14.56 -7.87
CA MET A 66 6.20 13.99 -7.26
C MET A 66 7.37 14.99 -7.23
N ASP A 67 7.54 15.78 -8.29
CA ASP A 67 8.64 16.73 -8.43
C ASP A 67 8.45 17.94 -7.50
N GLU A 68 7.20 18.42 -7.40
CA GLU A 68 6.78 19.49 -6.50
C GLU A 68 6.86 19.04 -5.03
N ILE A 69 6.45 17.81 -4.70
CA ILE A 69 6.60 17.24 -3.35
C ILE A 69 8.07 17.24 -2.93
N LEU A 70 8.97 16.79 -3.82
CA LEU A 70 10.42 16.82 -3.55
C LEU A 70 10.94 18.26 -3.41
N TYR A 71 10.41 19.21 -4.18
CA TYR A 71 10.80 20.61 -4.10
C TYR A 71 10.40 21.27 -2.77
N GLU A 72 9.16 21.05 -2.33
CA GLU A 72 8.62 21.60 -1.08
C GLU A 72 9.35 21.02 0.14
N LEU A 73 9.79 19.76 0.05
CA LEU A 73 10.58 19.08 1.09
C LEU A 73 12.10 19.10 0.83
N ARG A 74 12.63 19.90 -0.09
CA ARG A 74 14.03 19.78 -0.58
C ARG A 74 15.12 19.78 0.50
N GLU A 75 14.89 20.43 1.65
CA GLU A 75 15.85 20.46 2.77
C GLU A 75 15.70 19.25 3.70
N HIS A 76 14.53 18.60 3.69
CA HIS A 76 14.13 17.52 4.59
C HIS A 76 13.87 16.19 3.86
N SER A 77 13.94 16.13 2.53
CA SER A 77 13.64 14.92 1.77
C SER A 77 14.76 13.89 1.85
N ALA A 78 14.38 12.62 1.97
CA ALA A 78 15.23 11.44 1.81
C ALA A 78 14.84 10.59 0.60
N GLY A 79 13.82 10.99 -0.16
CA GLY A 79 13.31 10.23 -1.30
C GLY A 79 11.81 9.97 -1.26
N LEU A 80 11.38 9.16 -2.22
CA LEU A 80 10.01 8.71 -2.39
C LEU A 80 9.94 7.17 -2.32
N ASN A 81 8.77 6.64 -1.99
CA ASN A 81 8.51 5.21 -1.96
C ASN A 81 7.31 4.82 -2.84
N ALA A 82 7.45 3.70 -3.55
CA ALA A 82 6.40 3.11 -4.35
C ALA A 82 5.49 2.21 -3.49
N GLY A 83 4.17 2.42 -3.56
CA GLY A 83 3.15 1.60 -2.91
C GLY A 83 2.27 0.86 -3.93
N ARG A 84 1.62 -0.23 -3.48
CA ARG A 84 0.66 -0.99 -4.32
C ARG A 84 -0.77 -0.80 -3.83
N TRP A 85 -1.09 -1.30 -2.64
CA TRP A 85 -2.48 -1.36 -2.16
C TRP A 85 -3.10 0.01 -1.95
N ASP A 86 -2.41 0.91 -1.24
CA ASP A 86 -2.89 2.28 -1.05
C ASP A 86 -3.01 3.05 -2.37
N TYR A 87 -2.09 2.83 -3.32
CA TYR A 87 -2.13 3.50 -4.61
C TYR A 87 -3.34 3.07 -5.45
N ILE A 88 -3.60 1.77 -5.57
CA ILE A 88 -4.77 1.24 -6.30
C ILE A 88 -6.05 1.65 -5.58
N PHE A 89 -6.07 1.58 -4.24
CA PHE A 89 -7.18 2.05 -3.43
C PHE A 89 -7.48 3.53 -3.69
N SER A 90 -6.44 4.37 -3.75
CA SER A 90 -6.58 5.79 -4.08
C SER A 90 -7.09 6.01 -5.49
N CYS A 91 -6.68 5.18 -6.47
CA CYS A 91 -7.25 5.23 -7.82
C CYS A 91 -8.75 4.98 -7.77
N ILE A 92 -9.20 3.91 -7.08
CA ILE A 92 -10.63 3.63 -6.91
C ILE A 92 -11.33 4.80 -6.22
N LYS A 93 -10.80 5.27 -5.10
CA LYS A 93 -11.37 6.41 -4.37
C LYS A 93 -11.55 7.63 -5.27
N LYS A 94 -10.54 8.04 -6.05
CA LYS A 94 -10.59 9.28 -6.84
C LYS A 94 -11.37 9.14 -8.14
N PHE A 95 -11.38 7.96 -8.77
CA PHE A 95 -12.02 7.72 -10.06
C PHE A 95 -13.34 6.95 -9.97
N ARG A 96 -13.86 6.71 -8.75
CA ARG A 96 -15.11 5.96 -8.47
C ARG A 96 -16.34 6.33 -9.31
N ASN A 97 -16.44 7.58 -9.76
CA ASN A 97 -17.57 8.09 -10.54
C ASN A 97 -17.29 8.12 -12.06
N GLN A 98 -16.12 7.66 -12.51
CA GLN A 98 -15.78 7.63 -13.92
C GLN A 98 -16.32 6.34 -14.56
N PRO A 99 -17.19 6.43 -15.59
CA PRO A 99 -17.88 5.26 -16.15
C PRO A 99 -16.96 4.29 -16.91
N ASP A 100 -15.77 4.76 -17.31
CA ASP A 100 -14.77 3.94 -18.00
C ASP A 100 -13.69 3.42 -17.02
N PHE A 101 -13.91 3.58 -15.71
CA PHE A 101 -12.97 3.15 -14.66
C PHE A 101 -13.59 2.03 -13.82
N ILE A 102 -13.24 0.79 -14.17
CA ILE A 102 -13.50 -0.40 -13.36
C ILE A 102 -12.26 -1.25 -13.28
N MET A 103 -11.97 -1.77 -12.09
CA MET A 103 -10.80 -2.59 -11.85
C MET A 103 -11.19 -4.08 -11.74
N PRO A 104 -10.39 -5.01 -12.29
CA PRO A 104 -10.57 -6.44 -12.07
C PRO A 104 -10.11 -6.84 -10.66
N ASP A 105 -10.07 -8.12 -10.32
CA ASP A 105 -9.56 -8.56 -9.01
C ASP A 105 -8.19 -7.94 -8.70
N ARG A 106 -8.00 -7.42 -7.47
CA ARG A 106 -6.75 -6.74 -7.06
C ARG A 106 -5.49 -7.59 -7.23
N SER A 107 -5.62 -8.91 -7.20
CA SER A 107 -4.53 -9.86 -7.41
C SER A 107 -3.94 -9.73 -8.82
N GLN A 108 -4.77 -9.39 -9.82
CA GLN A 108 -4.42 -9.23 -11.23
C GLN A 108 -3.78 -7.86 -11.52
N ILE A 109 -3.99 -6.87 -10.64
CA ILE A 109 -3.41 -5.51 -10.75
C ILE A 109 -1.98 -5.53 -10.20
N THR A 110 -1.06 -6.14 -10.94
CA THR A 110 0.37 -6.26 -10.58
C THR A 110 1.15 -4.97 -10.85
N MET A 111 2.41 -4.88 -10.41
CA MET A 111 3.28 -3.75 -10.77
C MET A 111 3.65 -3.69 -12.27
N LEU A 112 3.25 -4.70 -13.07
CA LEU A 112 3.53 -4.78 -14.50
C LEU A 112 2.40 -4.22 -15.39
N VAL A 113 1.21 -3.98 -14.83
CA VAL A 113 0.13 -3.38 -15.62
C VAL A 113 0.50 -1.92 -15.97
N PRO A 114 0.00 -1.37 -17.09
CA PRO A 114 0.51 -0.13 -17.69
C PRO A 114 0.60 1.05 -16.72
N PHE A 115 -0.47 1.38 -15.98
CA PHE A 115 -0.44 2.52 -15.05
C PHE A 115 0.49 2.31 -13.86
N MET A 116 0.58 1.09 -13.30
CA MET A 116 1.47 0.78 -12.18
C MET A 116 2.93 0.80 -12.60
N HIS A 117 3.23 0.29 -13.79
CA HIS A 117 4.57 0.33 -14.36
C HIS A 117 5.00 1.78 -14.63
N SER A 118 4.15 2.56 -15.30
CA SER A 118 4.38 3.98 -15.59
C SER A 118 4.62 4.79 -14.32
N TYR A 119 3.82 4.52 -13.28
CA TYR A 119 3.98 5.11 -11.95
C TYR A 119 5.34 4.82 -11.33
N ALA A 120 5.79 3.56 -11.31
CA ALA A 120 7.08 3.19 -10.73
C ALA A 120 8.26 3.80 -11.52
N GLU A 121 8.19 3.78 -12.84
CA GLU A 121 9.19 4.36 -13.74
C GLU A 121 9.33 5.87 -13.57
N LEU A 122 8.19 6.58 -13.49
CA LEU A 122 8.16 8.02 -13.24
C LEU A 122 8.75 8.37 -11.86
N LEU A 123 8.44 7.58 -10.83
CA LEU A 123 8.97 7.77 -9.48
C LEU A 123 10.50 7.67 -9.47
N ILE A 124 11.07 6.63 -10.09
CA ILE A 124 12.52 6.46 -10.18
C ILE A 124 13.17 7.65 -10.89
N LYS A 125 12.66 8.00 -12.08
CA LYS A 125 13.18 9.13 -12.86
C LYS A 125 13.15 10.43 -12.05
N THR A 126 12.03 10.72 -11.40
CA THR A 126 11.82 11.97 -10.67
C THR A 126 12.74 12.08 -9.46
N CYS A 127 12.85 11.01 -8.66
CA CYS A 127 13.77 10.94 -7.53
C CYS A 127 15.22 11.15 -7.96
N HIS A 128 15.68 10.40 -8.96
CA HIS A 128 17.08 10.41 -9.38
C HIS A 128 17.49 11.75 -9.99
N LYS A 129 16.58 12.39 -10.75
CA LYS A 129 16.76 13.76 -11.27
C LYS A 129 17.01 14.77 -10.15
N ARG A 130 16.44 14.54 -8.96
CA ARG A 130 16.59 15.39 -7.77
C ARG A 130 17.67 14.92 -6.79
N GLY A 131 18.41 13.86 -7.12
CA GLY A 131 19.42 13.30 -6.22
C GLY A 131 18.83 12.62 -4.97
N ALA A 132 17.56 12.20 -5.03
CA ALA A 132 16.83 11.58 -3.93
C ALA A 132 16.64 10.07 -4.17
N HIS A 133 16.37 9.30 -3.12
CA HIS A 133 16.15 7.86 -3.26
C HIS A 133 14.77 7.53 -3.83
N ALA A 134 14.70 6.51 -4.68
CA ALA A 134 13.50 5.86 -5.19
C ALA A 134 13.36 4.47 -4.56
N MET A 135 12.50 4.33 -3.57
CA MET A 135 12.28 3.06 -2.88
C MET A 135 11.20 2.22 -3.58
N GLY A 136 11.46 0.92 -3.74
CA GLY A 136 10.51 -0.08 -4.25
C GLY A 136 9.45 -0.49 -3.22
N GLY A 137 8.55 -1.39 -3.63
CA GLY A 137 7.37 -1.76 -2.85
C GLY A 137 7.59 -2.83 -1.78
N MET A 138 6.53 -3.17 -1.07
CA MET A 138 6.52 -4.20 -0.01
C MET A 138 6.48 -5.63 -0.57
N SER A 139 7.26 -6.52 0.02
CA SER A 139 6.97 -7.96 0.03
C SER A 139 6.41 -8.39 1.39
N ALA A 140 5.10 -8.67 1.42
CA ALA A 140 4.36 -9.00 2.64
C ALA A 140 4.46 -10.48 3.05
N PHE A 141 5.15 -11.32 2.29
CA PHE A 141 5.14 -12.77 2.50
C PHE A 141 5.79 -13.18 3.83
N ILE A 142 5.14 -14.09 4.55
CA ILE A 142 5.59 -14.73 5.78
C ILE A 142 5.96 -16.18 5.45
N PRO A 143 7.26 -16.53 5.40
CA PRO A 143 7.69 -17.90 5.14
C PRO A 143 7.12 -18.90 6.15
N ASN A 144 6.50 -19.98 5.65
CA ASN A 144 5.86 -20.99 6.47
C ASN A 144 6.54 -22.35 6.29
N ARG A 145 7.30 -22.77 7.31
CA ARG A 145 8.05 -24.05 7.30
C ARG A 145 7.17 -25.30 7.20
N ARG A 146 5.89 -25.19 7.55
CA ARG A 146 4.92 -26.30 7.45
C ARG A 146 4.38 -26.47 6.03
N GLU A 147 4.53 -25.45 5.18
CA GLU A 147 4.08 -25.42 3.79
C GLU A 147 5.26 -25.12 2.85
N PRO A 148 6.21 -26.06 2.69
CA PRO A 148 7.45 -25.81 1.97
C PRO A 148 7.24 -25.51 0.47
N GLU A 149 6.23 -26.12 -0.15
CA GLU A 149 5.91 -25.91 -1.57
C GLU A 149 5.33 -24.51 -1.82
N VAL A 150 4.36 -24.09 -1.00
CA VAL A 150 3.78 -22.72 -1.03
C VAL A 150 4.87 -21.70 -0.77
N THR A 151 5.71 -21.95 0.24
CA THR A 151 6.84 -21.08 0.57
C THR A 151 7.82 -20.97 -0.59
N ARG A 152 8.16 -22.07 -1.27
CA ARG A 152 9.06 -22.03 -2.42
C ARG A 152 8.49 -21.21 -3.58
N ALA A 153 7.22 -21.41 -3.90
CA ALA A 153 6.56 -20.65 -4.97
C ALA A 153 6.47 -19.16 -4.64
N ALA A 154 6.12 -18.81 -3.40
CA ALA A 154 6.07 -17.43 -2.94
C ALA A 154 7.47 -16.78 -2.96
N LEU A 155 8.51 -17.46 -2.49
CA LEU A 155 9.88 -16.96 -2.53
C LEU A 155 10.36 -16.72 -3.98
N ALA A 156 10.03 -17.60 -4.92
CA ALA A 156 10.35 -17.39 -6.33
C ALA A 156 9.69 -16.11 -6.89
N LYS A 157 8.44 -15.83 -6.49
CA LYS A 157 7.74 -14.60 -6.85
C LYS A 157 8.40 -13.36 -6.21
N VAL A 158 8.76 -13.44 -4.92
CA VAL A 158 9.49 -12.36 -4.23
C VAL A 158 10.81 -12.07 -4.93
N THR A 159 11.58 -13.10 -5.28
CA THR A 159 12.84 -12.94 -6.03
C THR A 159 12.61 -12.22 -7.36
N ALA A 160 11.67 -12.70 -8.17
CA ALA A 160 11.37 -12.09 -9.48
C ALA A 160 10.89 -10.64 -9.36
N ASP A 161 10.10 -10.31 -8.33
CA ASP A 161 9.64 -8.95 -8.08
C ASP A 161 10.81 -8.04 -7.64
N LYS A 162 11.71 -8.51 -6.78
CA LYS A 162 12.84 -7.71 -6.27
C LYS A 162 13.97 -7.56 -7.27
N GLU A 163 14.22 -8.56 -8.11
CA GLU A 163 15.11 -8.44 -9.26
C GLU A 163 14.60 -7.39 -10.24
N ARG A 164 13.30 -7.37 -10.51
CA ARG A 164 12.69 -6.35 -11.39
C ARG A 164 12.84 -4.95 -10.81
N GLU A 165 12.54 -4.77 -9.52
CA GLU A 165 12.68 -3.46 -8.86
C GLU A 165 14.13 -2.95 -8.89
N SER A 166 15.09 -3.81 -8.55
CA SER A 166 16.51 -3.44 -8.58
C SER A 166 16.98 -3.13 -10.00
N GLN A 167 16.60 -3.95 -10.98
CA GLN A 167 16.93 -3.74 -12.39
C GLN A 167 16.25 -2.52 -13.01
N ALA A 168 15.09 -2.08 -12.52
CA ALA A 168 14.42 -0.86 -12.98
C ALA A 168 15.17 0.41 -12.53
N GLY A 169 15.76 0.37 -11.34
CA GLY A 169 16.52 1.51 -10.80
C GLY A 169 16.16 1.89 -9.37
N HIS A 170 15.33 1.12 -8.65
CA HIS A 170 15.06 1.42 -7.24
C HIS A 170 16.33 1.31 -6.38
N ASP A 171 16.53 2.23 -5.44
CA ASP A 171 17.71 2.24 -4.56
C ASP A 171 17.61 1.22 -3.42
N GLY A 172 16.39 0.79 -3.11
CA GLY A 172 16.10 -0.19 -2.08
C GLY A 172 14.66 -0.66 -2.16
N THR A 173 14.26 -1.52 -1.23
CA THR A 173 12.93 -2.15 -1.24
C THR A 173 12.46 -2.53 0.17
N TRP A 174 11.20 -2.94 0.30
CA TRP A 174 10.59 -3.32 1.58
C TRP A 174 10.28 -4.82 1.68
N VAL A 175 10.42 -5.34 2.90
CA VAL A 175 9.97 -6.69 3.31
C VAL A 175 9.28 -6.60 4.67
N ALA A 176 8.22 -7.40 4.86
CA ALA A 176 7.46 -7.41 6.11
C ALA A 176 7.99 -8.45 7.12
N HIS A 177 8.83 -9.39 6.68
CA HIS A 177 9.33 -10.48 7.51
C HIS A 177 10.88 -10.56 7.51
N PRO A 178 11.54 -10.69 8.67
CA PRO A 178 13.01 -10.76 8.77
C PRO A 178 13.66 -11.86 7.91
N ASP A 179 13.00 -13.01 7.76
CA ASP A 179 13.52 -14.14 6.97
C ASP A 179 13.70 -13.81 5.48
N LEU A 180 13.03 -12.76 4.97
CA LEU A 180 13.22 -12.30 3.59
C LEU A 180 14.45 -11.41 3.43
N VAL A 181 14.97 -10.82 4.52
CA VAL A 181 16.06 -9.83 4.47
C VAL A 181 17.32 -10.38 3.80
N PRO A 182 17.86 -11.56 4.15
CA PRO A 182 19.10 -12.04 3.53
C PRO A 182 18.98 -12.24 2.02
N MET A 183 17.86 -12.81 1.56
CA MET A 183 17.59 -13.07 0.15
C MET A 183 17.45 -11.77 -0.64
N VAL A 184 16.60 -10.85 -0.15
CA VAL A 184 16.32 -9.58 -0.82
C VAL A 184 17.54 -8.66 -0.82
N ARG A 185 18.30 -8.64 0.28
CA ARG A 185 19.56 -7.90 0.35
C ARG A 185 20.53 -8.37 -0.71
N LYS A 186 20.71 -9.68 -0.88
CA LYS A 186 21.63 -10.24 -1.89
C LYS A 186 21.26 -9.78 -3.31
N ILE A 187 19.96 -9.79 -3.65
CA ILE A 187 19.47 -9.33 -4.96
C ILE A 187 19.87 -7.87 -5.23
N PHE A 188 19.71 -7.00 -4.24
CA PHE A 188 20.09 -5.59 -4.37
C PHE A 188 21.61 -5.41 -4.37
N GLU A 189 22.35 -6.10 -3.49
CA GLU A 189 23.83 -6.04 -3.46
C GLU A 189 24.45 -6.47 -4.79
N ASP A 190 23.96 -7.56 -5.38
CA ASP A 190 24.41 -8.08 -6.67
C ASP A 190 24.15 -7.06 -7.80
N ASN A 191 22.95 -6.47 -7.85
CA ASN A 191 22.58 -5.48 -8.87
C ASN A 191 23.29 -4.14 -8.68
N LEU A 192 23.50 -3.71 -7.43
CA LEU A 192 24.17 -2.45 -7.10
C LEU A 192 25.68 -2.48 -7.37
N ALA A 193 26.29 -3.67 -7.55
CA ALA A 193 27.72 -3.84 -7.77
C ALA A 193 28.58 -3.06 -6.74
N HIS A 194 28.21 -3.15 -5.47
CA HIS A 194 28.82 -2.44 -4.33
C HIS A 194 28.65 -0.91 -4.29
N HIS A 195 27.87 -0.31 -5.18
CA HIS A 195 27.41 1.06 -5.00
C HIS A 195 26.36 1.15 -3.86
N PRO A 196 26.31 2.24 -3.09
CA PRO A 196 25.35 2.37 -1.99
C PRO A 196 23.90 2.54 -2.47
N ASN A 197 23.71 2.98 -3.71
CA ASN A 197 22.41 3.27 -4.33
C ASN A 197 22.55 3.41 -5.87
N GLN A 198 21.43 3.63 -6.56
CA GLN A 198 21.30 3.79 -8.01
C GLN A 198 20.96 5.22 -8.44
N ILE A 199 21.00 6.23 -7.56
CA ILE A 199 20.66 7.64 -7.86
C ILE A 199 21.34 8.17 -9.15
N LYS A 200 22.55 7.71 -9.47
CA LYS A 200 23.26 8.12 -10.71
C LYS A 200 22.60 7.64 -12.00
N ARG A 201 21.65 6.70 -11.94
CA ARG A 201 20.89 6.20 -13.07
C ARG A 201 19.71 7.12 -13.37
N GLN A 202 19.94 8.16 -14.16
CA GLN A 202 18.97 9.25 -14.35
C GLN A 202 17.68 8.89 -15.11
N ARG A 203 17.63 7.74 -15.79
CA ARG A 203 16.47 7.25 -16.54
C ARG A 203 15.94 8.26 -17.59
N ASP A 204 16.84 8.84 -18.38
CA ASP A 204 16.48 9.76 -19.47
C ASP A 204 15.65 9.08 -20.58
N ASP A 205 15.68 7.74 -20.64
CA ASP A 205 14.88 6.88 -21.50
C ASP A 205 13.37 6.87 -21.16
N VAL A 206 13.01 7.24 -19.93
CA VAL A 206 11.63 7.20 -19.43
C VAL A 206 10.91 8.49 -19.79
N ASN A 207 9.79 8.42 -20.50
CA ASN A 207 8.93 9.57 -20.78
C ASN A 207 7.47 9.23 -20.51
N ILE A 208 7.01 9.48 -19.29
CA ILE A 208 5.66 9.16 -18.82
C ILE A 208 4.80 10.42 -18.89
N THR A 209 3.60 10.29 -19.46
CA THR A 209 2.59 11.34 -19.52
C THR A 209 1.49 11.11 -18.49
N ALA A 210 0.62 12.11 -18.30
CA ALA A 210 -0.56 11.96 -17.45
C ALA A 210 -1.50 10.83 -17.90
N VAL A 211 -1.58 10.57 -19.22
CA VAL A 211 -2.41 9.51 -19.78
C VAL A 211 -1.87 8.13 -19.40
N ASP A 212 -0.55 7.97 -19.36
CA ASP A 212 0.09 6.70 -18.99
C ASP A 212 -0.19 6.33 -17.53
N LEU A 213 -0.22 7.32 -16.62
CA LEU A 213 -0.60 7.14 -15.21
C LEU A 213 -2.09 6.79 -15.02
N MET A 214 -2.91 7.02 -16.05
CA MET A 214 -4.35 6.70 -16.07
C MET A 214 -4.67 5.60 -17.09
N ASN A 215 -3.68 4.84 -17.53
CA ASN A 215 -3.88 3.70 -18.42
C ASN A 215 -4.33 2.48 -17.60
N TRP A 216 -5.64 2.41 -17.36
CA TRP A 216 -6.30 1.37 -16.56
C TRP A 216 -6.38 -0.01 -17.23
N ASP A 217 -5.76 -0.20 -18.41
CA ASP A 217 -5.81 -1.46 -19.13
C ASP A 217 -5.17 -2.60 -18.31
N VAL A 218 -5.99 -3.54 -17.88
CA VAL A 218 -5.53 -4.81 -17.32
C VAL A 218 -5.98 -5.90 -18.28
N SER A 219 -5.14 -6.17 -19.28
CA SER A 219 -5.45 -7.11 -20.37
C SER A 219 -5.88 -8.47 -19.83
N GLY A 220 -7.09 -8.91 -20.22
CA GLY A 220 -7.69 -10.16 -19.75
C GLY A 220 -8.18 -10.11 -18.29
N GLY A 221 -8.23 -8.92 -17.68
CA GLY A 221 -8.69 -8.71 -16.32
C GLY A 221 -10.12 -9.19 -16.10
N GLN A 222 -10.35 -9.94 -15.02
CA GLN A 222 -11.67 -10.44 -14.64
C GLN A 222 -12.05 -10.05 -13.22
N ILE A 223 -13.35 -9.92 -12.97
CA ILE A 223 -13.92 -9.88 -11.63
C ILE A 223 -14.46 -11.28 -11.35
N THR A 224 -13.90 -11.97 -10.37
CA THR A 224 -14.25 -13.39 -10.10
C THR A 224 -14.94 -13.54 -8.76
N GLU A 225 -15.73 -14.62 -8.59
CA GLU A 225 -16.31 -14.92 -7.28
C GLU A 225 -15.21 -15.14 -6.23
N GLU A 226 -14.13 -15.84 -6.62
CA GLU A 226 -12.97 -16.07 -5.75
C GLU A 226 -12.32 -14.76 -5.30
N GLY A 227 -12.16 -13.79 -6.21
CA GLY A 227 -11.64 -12.46 -5.91
C GLY A 227 -12.56 -11.68 -4.96
N LEU A 228 -13.88 -11.74 -5.19
CA LEU A 228 -14.88 -11.14 -4.31
C LEU A 228 -14.87 -11.75 -2.90
N ARG A 229 -14.90 -13.07 -2.80
CA ARG A 229 -14.79 -13.80 -1.52
C ARG A 229 -13.50 -13.48 -0.80
N THR A 230 -12.38 -13.47 -1.51
CA THR A 230 -11.07 -13.10 -0.95
C THR A 230 -11.09 -11.68 -0.36
N ASN A 231 -11.70 -10.71 -1.04
CA ASN A 231 -11.83 -9.35 -0.52
C ASN A 231 -12.69 -9.28 0.74
N ILE A 232 -13.83 -9.98 0.76
CA ILE A 232 -14.71 -10.06 1.92
C ILE A 232 -13.98 -10.71 3.09
N ASN A 233 -13.40 -11.88 2.86
CA ASN A 233 -12.73 -12.69 3.86
C ASN A 233 -11.55 -11.96 4.52
N VAL A 234 -10.60 -11.48 3.71
CA VAL A 234 -9.43 -10.74 4.22
C VAL A 234 -9.86 -9.42 4.88
N GLY A 235 -10.86 -8.73 4.34
CA GLY A 235 -11.40 -7.52 4.95
C GLY A 235 -11.99 -7.77 6.34
N LEU A 236 -12.77 -8.84 6.52
CA LEU A 236 -13.35 -9.22 7.81
C LEU A 236 -12.28 -9.63 8.82
N LEU A 237 -11.34 -10.50 8.44
CA LEU A 237 -10.25 -10.96 9.30
C LEU A 237 -9.35 -9.80 9.73
N TYR A 238 -9.00 -8.90 8.80
CA TYR A 238 -8.17 -7.75 9.11
C TYR A 238 -8.87 -6.79 10.08
N ILE A 239 -10.13 -6.45 9.82
CA ILE A 239 -10.90 -5.55 10.70
C ILE A 239 -11.05 -6.16 12.10
N GLU A 240 -11.30 -7.46 12.21
CA GLU A 240 -11.36 -8.15 13.50
C GLU A 240 -10.07 -8.00 14.30
N SER A 241 -8.92 -8.28 13.65
CA SER A 241 -7.59 -8.12 14.23
C SER A 241 -7.33 -6.66 14.66
N TRP A 242 -7.71 -5.70 13.81
CA TRP A 242 -7.52 -4.28 14.06
C TRP A 242 -8.37 -3.79 15.25
N LEU A 243 -9.64 -4.23 15.35
CA LEU A 243 -10.53 -3.92 16.47
C LEU A 243 -10.07 -4.52 17.80
N ARG A 244 -9.19 -5.53 17.76
CA ARG A 244 -8.49 -6.08 18.92
C ARG A 244 -7.20 -5.35 19.27
N GLY A 245 -6.85 -4.30 18.53
CA GLY A 245 -5.63 -3.51 18.73
C GLY A 245 -4.42 -4.00 17.93
N THR A 246 -4.60 -4.95 17.00
CA THR A 246 -3.51 -5.51 16.17
C THR A 246 -3.65 -5.08 14.73
N GLY A 247 -2.93 -4.02 14.34
CA GLY A 247 -2.96 -3.44 12.99
C GLY A 247 -2.07 -4.13 11.94
N ALA A 248 -1.18 -5.04 12.36
CA ALA A 248 -0.36 -5.88 11.49
C ALA A 248 -0.81 -7.34 11.68
N ALA A 249 -1.56 -7.88 10.72
CA ALA A 249 -2.25 -9.15 10.84
C ALA A 249 -1.63 -10.20 9.91
N ALA A 250 -1.21 -11.34 10.47
CA ALA A 250 -0.73 -12.46 9.67
C ALA A 250 -1.93 -13.26 9.12
N LEU A 251 -2.27 -13.06 7.85
CA LEU A 251 -3.41 -13.71 7.16
C LEU A 251 -2.89 -14.47 5.94
N TYR A 252 -3.18 -15.77 5.83
CA TYR A 252 -2.81 -16.59 4.67
C TYR A 252 -1.34 -16.48 4.23
N ASN A 253 -0.41 -16.54 5.20
CA ASN A 253 1.03 -16.36 4.98
C ASN A 253 1.44 -14.97 4.46
N LEU A 254 0.59 -13.94 4.63
CA LEU A 254 0.88 -12.54 4.32
C LEU A 254 0.75 -11.69 5.59
N MET A 255 1.65 -10.73 5.75
CA MET A 255 1.55 -9.70 6.79
C MET A 255 0.73 -8.53 6.23
N GLU A 256 -0.56 -8.52 6.57
CA GLU A 256 -1.52 -7.54 6.06
C GLU A 256 -1.61 -6.33 6.99
N ASP A 257 -1.80 -5.17 6.37
CA ASP A 257 -2.04 -3.90 7.05
C ASP A 257 -3.38 -3.29 6.58
N THR A 258 -3.62 -2.04 6.98
CA THR A 258 -4.90 -1.37 6.70
C THR A 258 -5.13 -1.18 5.21
N ALA A 259 -4.07 -1.02 4.41
CA ALA A 259 -4.18 -0.81 2.97
C ALA A 259 -4.81 -2.04 2.29
N THR A 260 -4.54 -3.25 2.78
CA THR A 260 -5.16 -4.48 2.28
C THR A 260 -6.67 -4.48 2.50
N ALA A 261 -7.14 -4.08 3.68
CA ALA A 261 -8.57 -3.99 3.95
C ALA A 261 -9.22 -2.84 3.16
N GLU A 262 -8.52 -1.72 2.96
CA GLU A 262 -8.99 -0.59 2.16
C GLU A 262 -9.19 -0.97 0.69
N ILE A 263 -8.21 -1.59 0.05
CA ILE A 263 -8.38 -2.05 -1.33
C ILE A 263 -9.48 -3.11 -1.44
N SER A 264 -9.58 -4.01 -0.47
CA SER A 264 -10.58 -5.08 -0.47
C SER A 264 -12.00 -4.51 -0.43
N ARG A 265 -12.31 -3.62 0.52
CA ARG A 265 -13.64 -3.01 0.59
C ARG A 265 -13.90 -2.02 -0.55
N ALA A 266 -12.87 -1.34 -1.07
CA ALA A 266 -13.03 -0.39 -2.16
C ALA A 266 -13.37 -1.08 -3.48
N GLN A 267 -12.79 -2.25 -3.76
CA GLN A 267 -13.18 -3.08 -4.91
C GLN A 267 -14.62 -3.56 -4.81
N VAL A 268 -15.00 -4.09 -3.64
CA VAL A 268 -16.39 -4.52 -3.40
C VAL A 268 -17.36 -3.35 -3.62
N TRP A 269 -17.05 -2.18 -3.07
CA TRP A 269 -17.86 -0.98 -3.28
C TRP A 269 -17.93 -0.61 -4.76
N GLN A 270 -16.80 -0.57 -5.47
CA GLN A 270 -16.77 -0.21 -6.89
C GLN A 270 -17.64 -1.16 -7.71
N TRP A 271 -17.54 -2.47 -7.47
CA TRP A 271 -18.31 -3.46 -8.20
C TRP A 271 -19.81 -3.40 -7.90
N ILE A 272 -20.23 -3.00 -6.70
CA ILE A 272 -21.66 -2.76 -6.40
C ILE A 272 -22.20 -1.56 -7.20
N HIS A 273 -21.39 -0.51 -7.34
CA HIS A 273 -21.86 0.78 -7.86
C HIS A 273 -21.59 0.99 -9.35
N HIS A 274 -20.76 0.16 -9.97
CA HIS A 274 -20.40 0.29 -11.39
C HIS A 274 -21.34 -0.55 -12.28
N PRO A 275 -21.86 -0.03 -13.41
CA PRO A 275 -22.74 -0.77 -14.31
C PRO A 275 -22.13 -2.07 -14.90
N GLN A 276 -20.79 -2.14 -14.94
CA GLN A 276 -20.03 -3.30 -15.40
C GLN A 276 -19.57 -4.22 -14.24
N GLY A 277 -20.01 -3.96 -13.01
CA GLY A 277 -19.71 -4.76 -11.83
C GLY A 277 -20.39 -6.13 -11.86
N LYS A 278 -19.84 -7.04 -12.67
CA LYS A 278 -20.35 -8.39 -12.86
C LYS A 278 -19.25 -9.40 -12.65
N LEU A 279 -19.59 -10.51 -12.00
CA LEU A 279 -18.71 -11.66 -11.94
C LEU A 279 -18.49 -12.22 -13.35
N ASN A 280 -17.39 -12.95 -13.54
CA ASN A 280 -17.04 -13.59 -14.80
C ASN A 280 -18.05 -14.68 -15.25
N ASP A 281 -18.92 -15.13 -14.35
CA ASP A 281 -20.07 -16.00 -14.66
C ASP A 281 -21.35 -15.24 -15.06
N GLY A 282 -21.31 -13.90 -15.08
CA GLY A 282 -22.38 -13.03 -15.51
C GLY A 282 -23.31 -12.51 -14.41
N ARG A 283 -23.16 -12.95 -13.15
CA ARG A 283 -23.96 -12.42 -12.02
C ARG A 283 -23.60 -10.96 -11.73
N ASP A 284 -24.61 -10.13 -11.54
CA ASP A 284 -24.44 -8.75 -11.08
C ASP A 284 -24.00 -8.72 -9.61
N ILE A 285 -23.01 -7.89 -9.30
CA ILE A 285 -22.54 -7.71 -7.93
C ILE A 285 -23.44 -6.66 -7.28
N THR A 286 -24.27 -7.09 -6.33
CA THR A 286 -25.20 -6.20 -5.62
C THR A 286 -24.88 -6.19 -4.12
N ALA A 287 -25.35 -5.17 -3.41
CA ALA A 287 -25.23 -5.13 -1.94
C ALA A 287 -25.86 -6.35 -1.26
N ASN A 288 -26.92 -6.93 -1.82
CA ASN A 288 -27.54 -8.15 -1.29
C ASN A 288 -26.64 -9.37 -1.48
N LEU A 289 -26.10 -9.57 -2.70
CA LEU A 289 -25.15 -10.65 -2.97
C LEU A 289 -23.93 -10.57 -2.04
N VAL A 290 -23.39 -9.36 -1.84
CA VAL A 290 -22.24 -9.15 -0.96
C VAL A 290 -22.59 -9.46 0.51
N ARG A 291 -23.79 -9.10 0.98
CA ARG A 291 -24.22 -9.43 2.36
C ARG A 291 -24.47 -10.92 2.56
N GLU A 292 -24.95 -11.63 1.54
CA GLU A 292 -25.05 -13.09 1.53
C GLU A 292 -23.65 -13.72 1.63
N MET A 293 -22.72 -13.30 0.76
CA MET A 293 -21.33 -13.77 0.80
C MET A 293 -20.62 -13.42 2.11
N ILE A 294 -20.89 -12.26 2.73
CA ILE A 294 -20.38 -11.93 4.07
C ILE A 294 -20.81 -12.97 5.10
N ALA A 295 -22.07 -13.45 5.05
CA ALA A 295 -22.53 -14.48 5.98
C ALA A 295 -21.82 -15.82 5.74
N GLU A 296 -21.70 -16.23 4.48
CA GLU A 296 -21.01 -17.47 4.10
C GLU A 296 -19.52 -17.45 4.48
N GLU A 297 -18.83 -16.32 4.29
CA GLU A 297 -17.43 -16.17 4.69
C GLU A 297 -17.27 -16.18 6.22
N LEU A 298 -18.23 -15.62 6.97
CA LEU A 298 -18.22 -15.71 8.44
C LEU A 298 -18.41 -17.15 8.92
N ASP A 299 -19.29 -17.92 8.29
CA ASP A 299 -19.47 -19.34 8.59
C ASP A 299 -18.16 -20.11 8.30
N SER A 300 -17.52 -19.85 7.16
CA SER A 300 -16.21 -20.45 6.83
C SER A 300 -15.10 -20.06 7.82
N ILE A 301 -15.08 -18.80 8.28
CA ILE A 301 -14.13 -18.35 9.31
C ILE A 301 -14.43 -19.03 10.65
N GLU A 302 -15.70 -19.20 11.03
CA GLU A 302 -16.07 -19.93 12.24
C GLU A 302 -15.61 -21.40 12.18
N ASP A 303 -15.80 -22.07 11.04
CA ASP A 303 -15.33 -23.44 10.82
C ASP A 303 -13.80 -23.56 10.92
N MET A 304 -13.07 -22.58 10.39
CA MET A 304 -11.61 -22.55 10.42
C MET A 304 -11.05 -22.32 11.83
N LEU A 305 -11.63 -21.39 12.59
CA LEU A 305 -11.14 -20.99 13.91
C LEU A 305 -11.70 -21.85 15.05
N GLY A 306 -12.86 -22.47 14.82
CA GLY A 306 -13.70 -23.10 15.85
C GLY A 306 -14.61 -22.09 16.55
N THR A 307 -15.82 -22.53 16.87
CA THR A 307 -16.90 -21.72 17.48
C THR A 307 -16.47 -20.92 18.71
N GLU A 308 -15.63 -21.48 19.59
CA GLU A 308 -15.19 -20.78 20.81
C GLU A 308 -14.31 -19.56 20.48
N ALA A 309 -13.31 -19.73 19.60
CA ALA A 309 -12.42 -18.65 19.19
C ALA A 309 -13.18 -17.59 18.38
N PHE A 310 -14.10 -18.01 17.51
CA PHE A 310 -14.94 -17.10 16.74
C PHE A 310 -15.82 -16.23 17.66
N ARG A 311 -16.52 -16.84 18.62
CA ARG A 311 -17.38 -16.10 19.58
C ARG A 311 -16.61 -15.18 20.52
N ALA A 312 -15.36 -15.53 20.85
CA ALA A 312 -14.48 -14.68 21.65
C ALA A 312 -13.90 -13.49 20.86
N GLY A 313 -13.91 -13.57 19.52
CA GLY A 313 -13.42 -12.53 18.63
C GLY A 313 -14.38 -11.35 18.47
N GLN A 314 -13.98 -10.39 17.63
CA GLN A 314 -14.77 -9.19 17.32
C GLN A 314 -15.53 -9.31 15.98
N PHE A 315 -15.81 -10.51 15.50
CA PHE A 315 -16.34 -10.76 14.15
C PHE A 315 -17.68 -10.08 13.86
N GLN A 316 -18.59 -9.99 14.84
CA GLN A 316 -19.86 -9.27 14.64
C GLN A 316 -19.65 -7.76 14.43
N ARG A 317 -18.65 -7.18 15.11
CA ARG A 317 -18.27 -5.78 14.93
C ARG A 317 -17.52 -5.58 13.61
N ALA A 318 -16.67 -6.54 13.24
CA ALA A 318 -15.98 -6.55 11.95
C ALA A 318 -16.97 -6.62 10.79
N ARG A 319 -17.97 -7.50 10.86
CA ARG A 319 -19.10 -7.58 9.92
C ARG A 319 -19.80 -6.23 9.78
N THR A 320 -20.16 -5.62 10.90
CA THR A 320 -20.87 -4.33 10.92
C THR A 320 -20.05 -3.23 10.24
N LEU A 321 -18.75 -3.16 10.52
CA LEU A 321 -17.88 -2.18 9.92
C LEU A 321 -17.65 -2.46 8.43
N PHE A 322 -17.36 -3.70 8.05
CA PHE A 322 -17.09 -4.09 6.67
C PHE A 322 -18.30 -3.84 5.77
N ASP A 323 -19.50 -4.30 6.17
CA ASP A 323 -20.74 -4.03 5.43
C ASP A 323 -20.94 -2.53 5.23
N LYS A 324 -20.77 -1.73 6.29
CA LYS A 324 -20.87 -0.27 6.19
C LYS A 324 -19.90 0.32 5.16
N VAL A 325 -18.62 -0.04 5.19
CA VAL A 325 -17.62 0.59 4.30
C VAL A 325 -17.63 0.03 2.87
N ALA A 326 -18.21 -1.15 2.67
CA ALA A 326 -18.27 -1.82 1.37
C ALA A 326 -19.60 -1.60 0.63
N THR A 327 -20.73 -1.45 1.34
CA THR A 327 -22.07 -1.45 0.72
C THR A 327 -22.87 -0.15 0.86
N SER A 328 -22.31 0.89 1.51
CA SER A 328 -22.96 2.21 1.58
C SER A 328 -23.02 2.90 0.22
N ASP A 329 -24.06 3.70 -0.03
CA ASP A 329 -24.20 4.50 -1.25
C ASP A 329 -23.05 5.50 -1.46
N GLU A 330 -22.54 6.07 -0.36
CA GLU A 330 -21.39 6.96 -0.38
C GLU A 330 -20.09 6.20 -0.09
N PHE A 331 -19.06 6.49 -0.87
CA PHE A 331 -17.71 5.99 -0.60
C PHE A 331 -17.12 6.69 0.63
N ILE A 332 -16.97 5.95 1.73
CA ILE A 332 -16.27 6.44 2.93
C ILE A 332 -14.78 6.53 2.62
N ASP A 333 -14.13 7.68 2.85
CA ASP A 333 -12.75 7.88 2.42
C ASP A 333 -11.75 6.90 3.03
N PHE A 334 -11.88 6.57 4.32
CA PHE A 334 -11.04 5.58 5.00
C PHE A 334 -11.86 4.77 6.00
N LEU A 335 -11.69 3.45 6.02
CA LEU A 335 -12.35 2.54 6.96
C LEU A 335 -11.96 2.84 8.41
N THR A 336 -10.78 3.42 8.63
CA THR A 336 -10.29 3.79 9.94
C THR A 336 -11.10 4.92 10.58
N LEU A 337 -11.76 5.79 9.81
CA LEU A 337 -12.59 6.86 10.36
C LEU A 337 -13.81 6.32 11.16
N PRO A 338 -14.67 5.44 10.60
CA PRO A 338 -15.68 4.77 11.39
C PRO A 338 -15.09 3.72 12.34
N GLY A 339 -14.01 3.02 11.95
CA GLY A 339 -13.37 2.00 12.79
C GLY A 339 -12.84 2.55 14.11
N TYR A 340 -12.21 3.74 14.09
CA TYR A 340 -11.64 4.36 15.29
C TYR A 340 -12.69 4.68 16.34
N LYS A 341 -13.93 5.00 15.92
CA LYS A 341 -15.07 5.21 16.85
C LYS A 341 -15.51 3.91 17.53
N MET A 342 -15.06 2.77 17.04
CA MET A 342 -15.32 1.48 17.64
C MET A 342 -14.17 1.06 18.58
N LEU A 343 -13.00 1.67 18.50
CA LEU A 343 -11.96 1.41 19.50
C LEU A 343 -12.43 1.95 20.85
N GLY A 344 -12.31 1.11 21.89
CA GLY A 344 -12.80 1.39 23.24
C GLY A 344 -11.93 2.40 23.98
#